data_AF-A0A2V2GCF6-F1
#
_entry.id   AF-A0A2V2GCF6-F1
#
_cell.length_a   1.000
_cell.length_b   1.000
_cell.length_c   1.000
_cell.angle_alpha   90.00
_cell.angle_beta   90.00
_cell.angle_gamma   90.00
#
_symmetry.space_group_name_H-M   'P 1'
#
loop_
_entity.id
_entity.type
_entity.pdbx_description
1 polymer ?
#
loop_
_entity_poly.entity_id
_entity_poly.type
_entity_poly.pdbx_seq_one_letter_code
_entity_poly.pdbx_strand_id
1 'polypeptide(L)' 'MIINTGGRTDTVQYYTEWLLRRFSEGYVLSRNPLFPNKVTRYEL' A
#
# COMPACT_ATOMS: atom_id res chain seq x y z
N MET A 1 1.57 1.63 -1.77
CA MET A 1 0.69 0.67 -1.08
C MET A 1 -0.74 1.14 -1.23
N ILE A 2 -1.69 0.23 -1.42
CA ILE A 2 -3.12 0.58 -1.40
C ILE A 2 -3.50 0.67 0.07
N ILE A 3 -3.61 1.88 0.64
CA ILE A 3 -3.95 2.06 2.07
C ILE A 3 -5.34 1.47 2.40
N ASN A 4 -6.23 1.39 1.39
CA ASN A 4 -7.54 0.77 1.50
C ASN A 4 -7.62 -0.52 0.68
N THR A 5 -6.98 -1.60 1.14
CA THR A 5 -7.09 -2.92 0.49
C THR A 5 -8.46 -3.57 0.71
N GLY A 6 -9.20 -3.19 1.76
CA GLY A 6 -10.50 -3.76 2.11
C GLY A 6 -11.59 -3.52 1.06
N GLY A 7 -11.46 -2.49 0.22
CA GLY A 7 -12.40 -2.20 -0.87
C GLY A 7 -12.27 -3.09 -2.11
N ARG A 8 -11.24 -3.96 -2.18
CA ARG A 8 -10.90 -4.74 -3.38
C ARG A 8 -10.62 -6.21 -3.06
N THR A 9 -11.55 -7.09 -3.41
CA THR A 9 -11.45 -8.54 -3.14
C THR A 9 -10.36 -9.23 -3.96
N ASP A 10 -10.00 -8.69 -5.12
CA ASP A 10 -8.91 -9.20 -5.96
C ASP A 10 -7.53 -9.06 -5.32
N THR A 11 -7.33 -8.08 -4.43
CA THR A 11 -6.04 -7.90 -3.74
C THR A 11 -5.77 -9.08 -2.81
N VAL A 12 -6.78 -9.50 -2.04
CA VAL A 12 -6.66 -10.69 -1.19
C VAL A 12 -6.61 -11.94 -2.06
N GLN A 13 -7.48 -12.08 -3.06
CA GLN A 13 -7.54 -13.31 -3.87
C GLN A 13 -6.25 -13.62 -4.62
N TYR A 14 -5.60 -12.62 -5.23
CA TYR A 14 -4.47 -12.83 -6.13
C TYR A 14 -3.13 -12.38 -5.56
N TYR A 15 -3.12 -11.54 -4.52
CA TYR A 15 -1.89 -10.90 -4.01
C TYR A 15 -1.72 -11.07 -2.50
N THR A 16 -2.33 -12.09 -1.87
CA THR A 16 -2.23 -12.32 -0.41
C THR A 16 -0.79 -12.35 0.08
N GLU A 17 0.10 -13.12 -0.55
CA GLU A 17 1.49 -13.24 -0.08
C GLU A 17 2.21 -11.88 -0.12
N TRP A 18 2.07 -11.16 -1.24
CA TRP A 18 2.61 -9.83 -1.37
C TRP A 18 2.03 -8.88 -0.31
N LEU A 19 0.71 -8.91 -0.10
CA LEU A 19 0.02 -8.05 0.85
C LEU A 19 0.49 -8.29 2.29
N LEU A 20 0.63 -9.56 2.71
CA LEU A 20 1.11 -9.90 4.04
C LEU A 20 2.55 -9.43 4.26
N ARG A 21 3.43 -9.59 3.26
CA ARG A 21 4.79 -9.04 3.32
C ARG A 21 4.79 -7.52 3.48
N ARG A 22 3.87 -6.81 2.81
CA ARG A 22 3.72 -5.35 2.96
C ARG A 22 3.28 -4.94 4.36
N PHE A 23 2.42 -5.71 5.03
CA PHE A 23 2.06 -5.46 6.42
C PHE A 23 3.24 -5.70 7.37
N SER A 24 4.03 -6.77 7.15
CA SER A 24 5.23 -7.03 7.96
C SER A 24 6.29 -5.92 7.87
N GLU A 25 6.33 -5.16 6.78
CA GLU A 25 7.23 -4.00 6.65
C GLU A 25 6.81 -2.80 7.53
N GLY A 26 5.55 -2.72 7.98
CA GLY A 26 5.09 -1.70 8.94
C GLY A 26 5.00 -0.25 8.41
N TYR A 27 5.28 0.00 7.13
CA TYR A 27 5.13 1.32 6.54
C TYR A 27 4.80 1.27 5.06
N VAL A 28 4.37 2.43 4.54
CA VAL A 28 4.02 2.61 3.14
C VAL A 28 4.46 3.95 2.62
N LEU A 29 4.81 3.98 1.33
CA LEU A 29 5.06 5.22 0.61
C LEU A 29 3.89 5.50 -0.33
N SER A 30 3.43 6.75 -0.34
CA SER A 30 2.45 7.30 -1.28
C SER A 30 3.06 8.48 -2.01
N ARG A 31 2.92 8.51 -3.34
CA ARG A 31 3.40 9.62 -4.17
C ARG A 31 2.25 10.54 -4.50
N ASN A 32 2.46 11.84 -4.35
CA ASN A 32 1.46 12.83 -4.73
C ASN A 32 1.37 12.93 -6.27
N PRO A 33 0.18 12.77 -6.87
CA PRO A 33 0.03 12.82 -8.33
C PRO A 33 0.25 14.22 -8.92
N LEU A 34 0.01 15.29 -8.14
CA LEU A 34 0.24 16.68 -8.56
C LEU A 34 1.70 17.13 -8.35
N PHE A 35 2.40 16.47 -7.43
CA PHE A 35 3.80 16.79 -7.09
C PHE A 35 4.63 15.50 -7.06
N PRO A 36 5.14 15.01 -8.20
CA PRO A 36 5.77 13.69 -8.31
C PRO A 36 6.98 13.47 -7.40
N ASN A 37 7.69 14.55 -7.06
CA ASN A 37 8.85 14.53 -6.16
C ASN A 37 8.46 14.47 -4.68
N LYS A 38 7.17 14.68 -4.35
CA LYS A 38 6.67 14.60 -2.98
C LYS A 38 6.18 13.18 -2.70
N VAL A 39 6.97 12.48 -1.89
CA VAL A 39 6.66 11.14 -1.38
C VAL A 39 6.39 11.22 0.11
N THR A 40 5.25 10.72 0.54
CA THR A 40 4.84 10.68 1.95
C THR A 40 4.96 9.25 2.48
N ARG A 41 5.52 9.10 3.68
CA ARG A 41 5.54 7.85 4.44
C ARG A 41 4.39 7.81 5.43
N TYR A 42 3.67 6.69 5.51
CA TYR A 42 2.71 6.40 6.57
C TYR A 42 3.15 5.13 7.32
N GLU A 43 3.01 5.14 8.64
CA GLU A 43 3.17 3.94 9.48
C GLU A 43 1.86 3.12 9.45
N LEU A 44 1.99 1.80 9.57
CA LEU A 44 0.88 0.83 9.60
C LEU A 44 0.71 0.21 10.98
#